data_AF-A0A925CJU6-F1
#
_entry.id   AF-A0A925CJU6-F1
#
_cell.length_a   1.000
_cell.length_b   1.000
_cell.length_c   1.000
_cell.angle_alpha   90.00
_cell.angle_beta   90.00
_cell.angle_gamma   90.00
#
_symmetry.space_group_name_H-M   'P 1'
#
loop_
_entity.id
_entity.type
_entity.pdbx_description
1 polymer ?
#
loop_
_entity_poly.entity_id
_entity_poly.type
_entity_poly.pdbx_seq_one_letter_code
_entity_poly.pdbx_strand_id
1 'polypeptide(L)'
;MSKTDNQMLEVGILKSLWRKNQDGRWCVHDLKGLMLKPRAGFDSDFFLYESQMELMTSSPATNSVHELFTSFGSTDFLMKQSILPVVVWVEGESFIRCIGTAFVISCIGYLITACQVLLDPQDRNYGKVVSGGNALRFMDGMRMGVLIPINPAYGYTGNRFVPFEQSWYWGEWKDSPLLHEDETFDILTDIAICKIPLMSDGTGYQPLNLSLNRFVKGEEAFAFGYAEMNDICIESEAGRLMAPDFEQNLYVSVGEVMDVFPNNHQQKDVPTPGPCFDFRAKIPGKMSGGPILGGDGAVVRGVISRSFSGEKHAYGAMLGSVMQLSLAQDKTLRQMMNSGNEGITKIQGAGL
;
A
#
# COMPACT_ATOMS: atom_id res chain seq x y z
N MET A 1 19.55 -33.13 2.93
CA MET A 1 18.15 -33.49 3.24
C MET A 1 17.26 -32.78 2.26
N SER A 2 16.75 -33.49 1.25
CA SER A 2 15.84 -32.93 0.25
C SER A 2 14.49 -32.66 0.89
N LYS A 3 14.02 -31.41 0.88
CA LYS A 3 12.61 -31.07 1.12
C LYS A 3 11.81 -31.55 -0.09
N THR A 4 11.59 -32.86 -0.16
CA THR A 4 10.52 -33.47 -0.95
C THR A 4 9.30 -33.52 -0.03
N ASP A 5 8.59 -32.41 0.03
CA ASP A 5 7.14 -32.39 0.21
C ASP A 5 6.66 -31.06 -0.36
N ASN A 6 5.94 -31.16 -1.46
CA ASN A 6 5.33 -30.07 -2.21
C ASN A 6 4.10 -29.56 -1.44
N GLN A 7 4.28 -29.18 -0.16
CA GLN A 7 3.25 -28.47 0.57
C GLN A 7 3.15 -27.09 -0.08
N MET A 8 2.02 -26.84 -0.73
CA MET A 8 1.67 -25.48 -1.17
C MET A 8 1.77 -24.57 0.05
N LEU A 9 2.66 -23.58 -0.02
CA LEU A 9 2.80 -22.53 0.97
C LEU A 9 1.48 -21.76 1.00
N GLU A 10 0.70 -21.96 2.06
CA GLU A 10 -0.46 -21.14 2.36
C GLU A 10 0.03 -19.92 3.15
N VAL A 11 -0.34 -18.72 2.69
CA VAL A 11 0.03 -17.46 3.35
C VAL A 11 -1.15 -16.99 4.19
N GLY A 12 -1.00 -16.94 5.51
CA GLY A 12 -2.00 -16.41 6.42
C GLY A 12 -1.78 -14.92 6.70
N ILE A 13 -2.78 -14.07 6.45
CA ILE A 13 -2.70 -12.63 6.75
C ILE A 13 -3.66 -12.27 7.89
N LEU A 14 -3.13 -11.67 8.97
CA LEU A 14 -3.99 -11.19 10.05
C LEU A 14 -4.62 -9.86 9.67
N LYS A 15 -5.95 -9.81 9.64
CA LYS A 15 -6.73 -8.60 9.37
C LYS A 15 -7.50 -8.18 10.60
N SER A 16 -7.40 -6.88 10.93
CA SER A 16 -8.20 -6.25 11.97
C SER A 16 -9.46 -5.63 11.37
N LEU A 17 -10.59 -5.83 12.04
CA LEU A 17 -11.84 -5.17 11.71
C LEU A 17 -12.08 -4.01 12.66
N TRP A 18 -12.42 -2.87 12.07
CA TRP A 18 -12.56 -1.61 12.78
C TRP A 18 -13.99 -1.10 12.77
N ARG A 19 -14.40 -0.49 13.88
CA ARG A 19 -15.68 0.21 14.01
C ARG A 19 -15.53 1.42 14.93
N LYS A 20 -16.49 2.34 14.90
CA LYS A 20 -16.59 3.37 15.93
C LYS A 20 -17.30 2.81 17.15
N ASN A 21 -16.78 3.09 18.35
CA ASN A 21 -17.48 2.84 19.59
C ASN A 21 -18.54 3.94 19.84
N GLN A 22 -19.26 3.84 20.97
CA GLN A 22 -20.30 4.81 21.34
C GLN A 22 -19.76 6.25 21.50
N ASP A 23 -18.48 6.41 21.83
CA ASP A 23 -17.81 7.71 21.95
C ASP A 23 -17.30 8.26 20.60
N GLY A 24 -17.56 7.54 19.49
CA GLY A 24 -17.10 7.91 18.15
C GLY A 24 -15.63 7.59 17.86
N ARG A 25 -14.91 6.95 18.78
CA ARG A 25 -13.51 6.52 18.60
C ARG A 25 -13.43 5.20 17.84
N TRP A 26 -12.45 5.07 16.96
CA TRP A 26 -12.18 3.82 16.26
C TRP A 26 -11.61 2.76 17.23
N CYS A 27 -12.14 1.54 17.16
CA CYS A 27 -11.59 0.39 17.88
C CYS A 27 -11.59 -0.87 17.01
N VAL A 28 -10.60 -1.73 17.25
CA VAL A 28 -10.61 -3.10 16.75
C VAL A 28 -11.70 -3.85 17.50
N HIS A 29 -12.62 -4.47 16.76
CA HIS A 29 -13.69 -5.27 17.37
C HIS A 29 -13.60 -6.76 17.00
N ASP A 30 -12.85 -7.10 15.96
CA ASP A 30 -12.57 -8.48 15.59
C ASP A 30 -11.21 -8.59 14.90
N LEU A 31 -10.65 -9.79 14.90
CA LEU A 31 -9.38 -10.15 14.26
C LEU A 31 -9.54 -11.51 13.59
N LYS A 32 -9.21 -11.60 12.30
CA LYS A 32 -9.28 -12.87 11.57
C LYS A 32 -8.09 -13.06 10.64
N GLY A 33 -7.56 -14.28 10.60
CA GLY A 33 -6.60 -14.70 9.59
C GLY A 33 -7.30 -14.98 8.26
N LEU A 34 -6.79 -14.38 7.19
CA LEU A 34 -7.15 -14.70 5.81
C LEU A 34 -6.11 -15.65 5.22
N MET A 35 -6.52 -16.85 4.87
CA MET A 35 -5.63 -17.82 4.22
C MET A 35 -5.63 -17.59 2.72
N LEU A 36 -4.45 -17.33 2.16
CA LEU A 36 -4.23 -17.11 0.74
C LEU A 36 -3.59 -18.37 0.15
N LYS A 37 -4.34 -19.06 -0.70
CA LYS A 37 -3.87 -20.24 -1.40
C LYS A 37 -3.43 -19.87 -2.81
N PRO A 38 -2.23 -20.25 -3.27
CA PRO A 38 -1.81 -20.03 -4.64
C PRO A 38 -2.82 -20.63 -5.63
N ARG A 39 -3.18 -19.85 -6.65
CA ARG A 39 -3.99 -20.31 -7.77
C ARG A 39 -3.16 -21.32 -8.58
N ALA A 40 -3.81 -22.37 -9.07
CA ALA A 40 -3.16 -23.35 -9.93
C ALA A 40 -2.44 -22.69 -11.13
N GLY A 41 -1.21 -23.13 -11.40
CA GLY A 41 -0.37 -22.61 -12.49
C GLY A 41 0.59 -21.48 -12.11
N PHE A 42 0.58 -21.02 -10.86
CA PHE A 42 1.57 -20.06 -10.34
C PHE A 42 2.67 -20.75 -9.53
N ASP A 43 3.82 -20.07 -9.42
CA ASP A 43 4.92 -20.48 -8.54
C ASP A 43 4.52 -20.30 -7.06
N SER A 44 5.10 -21.09 -6.16
CA SER A 44 4.78 -21.00 -4.72
C SER A 44 5.27 -19.71 -4.06
N ASP A 45 6.22 -19.01 -4.68
CA ASP A 45 6.85 -17.80 -4.14
C ASP A 45 6.47 -16.52 -4.90
N PHE A 46 5.66 -16.62 -5.96
CA PHE A 46 5.05 -15.49 -6.65
C PHE A 46 3.75 -15.89 -7.33
N PHE A 47 2.61 -15.52 -6.73
CA PHE A 47 1.31 -16.03 -7.15
C PHE A 47 0.15 -15.06 -7.04
N LEU A 48 -0.85 -15.30 -7.88
CA LEU A 48 -2.23 -14.93 -7.57
C LEU A 48 -2.84 -15.99 -6.68
N TYR A 49 -3.76 -15.59 -5.82
CA TYR A 49 -4.44 -16.51 -4.92
C TYR A 49 -5.86 -16.84 -5.40
N GLU A 50 -6.38 -17.96 -4.89
CA GLU A 50 -7.77 -18.33 -5.02
C GLU A 50 -8.64 -17.40 -4.18
N SER A 51 -9.71 -16.89 -4.78
CA SER A 51 -10.65 -16.03 -4.08
C SER A 51 -11.78 -16.87 -3.52
N GLN A 52 -11.97 -16.82 -2.20
CA GLN A 52 -13.00 -17.57 -1.49
C GLN A 52 -13.91 -16.61 -0.73
N MET A 53 -15.16 -16.98 -0.52
CA MET A 53 -16.08 -16.14 0.26
C MET A 53 -15.74 -16.26 1.74
N GLU A 54 -15.53 -15.10 2.38
CA GLU A 54 -15.10 -15.00 3.76
C GLU A 54 -16.02 -14.07 4.55
N LEU A 55 -16.31 -14.47 5.78
CA LEU A 55 -16.92 -13.62 6.80
C LEU A 55 -15.87 -13.31 7.85
N MET A 56 -15.47 -12.05 7.94
CA MET A 56 -14.38 -11.56 8.78
C MET A 56 -14.78 -11.35 10.24
N THR A 57 -16.06 -11.47 10.58
CA THR A 57 -16.55 -11.32 11.96
C THR A 57 -17.39 -12.49 12.43
N SER A 58 -17.22 -12.85 13.69
CA SER A 58 -18.10 -13.79 14.40
C SER A 58 -19.34 -13.12 15.01
N SER A 59 -19.33 -11.79 15.08
CA SER A 59 -20.33 -10.97 15.76
C SER A 59 -20.74 -9.81 14.83
N PRO A 60 -21.52 -10.09 13.77
CA PRO A 60 -21.96 -9.05 12.85
C PRO A 60 -22.64 -7.93 13.63
N ALA A 61 -22.12 -6.71 13.45
CA ALA A 61 -22.63 -5.55 14.16
C ALA A 61 -24.10 -5.34 13.81
N THR A 62 -24.96 -5.32 14.85
CA THR A 62 -26.42 -5.28 14.69
C THR A 62 -26.95 -3.97 14.13
N ASN A 63 -26.10 -2.95 13.96
CA ASN A 63 -26.53 -1.56 13.82
C ASN A 63 -26.14 -0.91 12.47
N SER A 64 -25.40 -1.58 11.59
CA SER A 64 -25.04 -1.01 10.28
C SER A 64 -24.84 -2.08 9.19
N VAL A 65 -25.66 -2.01 8.14
CA VAL A 65 -25.53 -2.85 6.94
C VAL A 65 -24.18 -2.62 6.25
N HIS A 66 -23.64 -1.40 6.34
CA HIS A 66 -22.34 -1.09 5.76
C HIS A 66 -21.19 -1.80 6.49
N GLU A 67 -21.26 -1.95 7.82
CA GLU A 67 -20.26 -2.70 8.58
C GLU A 67 -20.26 -4.19 8.21
N LEU A 68 -21.44 -4.77 8.00
CA LEU A 68 -21.59 -6.13 7.48
C LEU A 68 -20.91 -6.27 6.11
N PHE A 69 -21.14 -5.33 5.20
CA PHE A 69 -20.51 -5.36 3.88
C PHE A 69 -18.99 -5.16 3.96
N THR A 70 -18.47 -4.35 4.87
CA THR A 70 -17.00 -4.25 5.03
C THR A 70 -16.36 -5.53 5.58
N SER A 71 -17.12 -6.39 6.25
CA SER A 71 -16.63 -7.63 6.89
C SER A 71 -17.00 -8.89 6.12
N PHE A 72 -17.67 -8.79 4.97
CA PHE A 72 -18.06 -9.93 4.15
C PHE A 72 -17.71 -9.70 2.69
N GLY A 73 -17.09 -10.69 2.08
CA GLY A 73 -16.78 -10.64 0.65
C GLY A 73 -15.80 -11.73 0.26
N SER A 74 -15.35 -11.66 -0.98
CA SER A 74 -14.30 -12.54 -1.45
C SER A 74 -12.95 -12.15 -0.82
N THR A 75 -12.04 -13.11 -0.61
CA THR A 75 -10.69 -12.85 -0.08
C THR A 75 -9.97 -11.77 -0.88
N ASP A 76 -10.12 -11.80 -2.21
CA ASP A 76 -9.59 -10.79 -3.12
C ASP A 76 -10.14 -9.40 -2.83
N PHE A 77 -11.46 -9.26 -2.65
CA PHE A 77 -12.07 -7.99 -2.27
C PHE A 77 -11.57 -7.49 -0.91
N LEU A 78 -11.54 -8.37 0.10
CA LEU A 78 -11.12 -8.01 1.47
C LEU A 78 -9.66 -7.56 1.54
N MET A 79 -8.78 -8.12 0.71
CA MET A 79 -7.39 -7.67 0.57
C MET A 79 -7.30 -6.34 -0.19
N LYS A 80 -8.03 -6.20 -1.29
CA LYS A 80 -8.05 -4.98 -2.11
C LYS A 80 -8.71 -3.78 -1.43
N GLN A 81 -9.48 -3.96 -0.36
CA GLN A 81 -9.91 -2.84 0.49
C GLN A 81 -8.76 -2.18 1.26
N SER A 82 -7.67 -2.92 1.50
CA SER A 82 -6.51 -2.47 2.26
C SER A 82 -5.30 -2.18 1.40
N ILE A 83 -5.18 -2.81 0.23
CA ILE A 83 -4.05 -2.67 -0.68
C ILE A 83 -4.59 -2.18 -2.02
N LEU A 84 -4.20 -0.98 -2.42
CA LEU A 84 -4.85 -0.19 -3.47
C LEU A 84 -3.85 0.15 -4.57
N PRO A 85 -4.22 0.09 -5.85
CA PRO A 85 -3.35 0.54 -6.92
C PRO A 85 -3.30 2.06 -6.88
N VAL A 86 -2.10 2.61 -7.03
CA VAL A 86 -1.88 4.05 -7.19
C VAL A 86 -1.95 4.37 -8.67
N VAL A 87 -2.75 5.39 -8.99
CA VAL A 87 -3.04 5.78 -10.35
C VAL A 87 -2.89 7.28 -10.56
N VAL A 88 -2.56 7.65 -11.80
CA VAL A 88 -2.48 9.05 -12.26
C VAL A 88 -3.30 9.19 -13.52
N TRP A 89 -4.09 10.26 -13.58
CA TRP A 89 -4.74 10.72 -14.79
C TRP A 89 -4.35 12.17 -15.06
N VAL A 90 -3.93 12.45 -16.29
CA VAL A 90 -3.67 13.80 -16.78
C VAL A 90 -4.82 14.21 -17.68
N GLU A 91 -5.37 15.39 -17.45
CA GLU A 91 -6.48 15.93 -18.25
C GLU A 91 -6.12 15.93 -19.75
N GLY A 92 -7.01 15.38 -20.57
CA GLY A 92 -6.80 15.20 -21.99
C GLY A 92 -6.20 13.84 -22.39
N GLU A 93 -5.64 13.06 -21.45
CA GLU A 93 -5.23 11.68 -21.73
C GLU A 93 -6.43 10.73 -21.78
N SER A 94 -6.38 9.78 -22.73
CA SER A 94 -7.39 8.73 -22.93
C SER A 94 -7.14 7.48 -22.10
N PHE A 95 -6.29 7.56 -21.08
CA PHE A 95 -5.99 6.46 -20.19
C PHE A 95 -5.58 6.97 -18.80
N ILE A 96 -5.76 6.11 -17.80
CA ILE A 96 -5.27 6.28 -16.44
C ILE A 96 -4.03 5.41 -16.29
N ARG A 97 -2.92 6.01 -15.86
CA ARG A 97 -1.66 5.30 -15.64
C ARG A 97 -1.70 4.57 -14.31
N CYS A 98 -1.36 3.29 -14.30
CA CYS A 98 -1.13 2.54 -13.08
C CYS A 98 0.35 2.62 -12.73
N ILE A 99 0.67 3.30 -11.64
CA ILE A 99 2.06 3.72 -11.34
C ILE A 99 2.66 3.01 -10.12
N GLY A 100 1.84 2.40 -9.28
CA GLY A 100 2.33 1.71 -8.09
C GLY A 100 1.23 1.09 -7.25
N THR A 101 1.59 0.77 -6.01
CA THR A 101 0.71 0.23 -4.98
C THR A 101 0.78 1.11 -3.73
N ALA A 102 -0.32 1.22 -3.01
CA ALA A 102 -0.40 1.81 -1.69
C ALA A 102 -1.17 0.88 -0.76
N PHE A 103 -1.08 1.09 0.55
CA PHE A 103 -1.91 0.37 1.50
C PHE A 103 -2.44 1.29 2.60
N VAL A 104 -3.66 0.99 3.03
CA VAL A 104 -4.37 1.72 4.07
C VAL A 104 -3.73 1.43 5.42
N ILE A 105 -3.45 2.48 6.18
CA ILE A 105 -2.92 2.40 7.54
C ILE A 105 -3.85 2.99 8.59
N SER A 106 -4.92 3.69 8.20
CA SER A 106 -5.90 4.22 9.15
C SER A 106 -7.34 4.14 8.66
N CYS A 107 -8.29 4.08 9.60
CA CYS A 107 -9.72 4.13 9.32
C CYS A 107 -10.17 5.47 8.71
N ILE A 108 -9.36 6.53 8.87
CA ILE A 108 -9.65 7.88 8.39
C ILE A 108 -8.93 8.23 7.07
N GLY A 109 -8.37 7.24 6.38
CA GLY A 109 -7.84 7.39 5.02
C GLY A 109 -6.40 7.87 4.97
N TYR A 110 -5.55 7.47 5.92
CA TYR A 110 -4.10 7.53 5.72
C TYR A 110 -3.63 6.26 5.04
N LEU A 111 -2.74 6.41 4.06
CA LEU A 111 -2.10 5.32 3.32
C LEU A 111 -0.58 5.48 3.36
N ILE A 112 0.12 4.39 3.09
CA ILE A 112 1.54 4.39 2.79
C ILE A 112 1.76 3.91 1.36
N THR A 113 2.72 4.53 0.67
CA THR A 113 3.28 4.09 -0.61
C THR A 113 4.79 4.39 -0.65
N ALA A 114 5.47 4.10 -1.75
CA ALA A 114 6.87 4.46 -1.96
C ALA A 114 6.96 5.91 -2.46
N CYS A 115 8.01 6.63 -2.07
CA CYS A 115 8.16 8.03 -2.46
C CYS A 115 8.34 8.15 -3.98
N GLN A 116 9.13 7.27 -4.58
CA GLN A 116 9.34 7.25 -6.03
C GLN A 116 8.04 7.01 -6.84
N VAL A 117 7.01 6.38 -6.25
CA VAL A 117 5.69 6.25 -6.93
C VAL A 117 5.07 7.64 -7.12
N LEU A 118 5.17 8.51 -6.12
CA LEU A 118 4.63 9.87 -6.23
C LEU A 118 5.43 10.76 -7.20
N LEU A 119 6.66 10.39 -7.51
CA LEU A 119 7.56 11.11 -8.41
C LEU A 119 7.51 10.59 -9.86
N ASP A 120 6.81 9.47 -10.11
CA ASP A 120 6.70 8.87 -11.44
C ASP A 120 6.29 9.87 -12.56
N PRO A 121 5.35 10.82 -12.35
CA PRO A 121 5.04 11.84 -13.36
C PRO A 121 6.25 12.67 -13.81
N GLN A 122 7.09 13.05 -12.85
CA GLN A 122 8.30 13.82 -13.11
C GLN A 122 9.38 12.93 -13.73
N ASP A 123 9.66 11.77 -13.14
CA ASP A 123 10.72 10.86 -13.59
C ASP A 123 10.49 10.35 -15.03
N ARG A 124 9.22 10.24 -15.45
CA ARG A 124 8.83 9.81 -16.80
C ARG A 124 8.41 10.96 -17.72
N ASN A 125 8.58 12.21 -17.31
CA ASN A 125 8.31 13.41 -18.12
C ASN A 125 6.89 13.50 -18.69
N TYR A 126 5.86 13.13 -17.91
CA TYR A 126 4.46 13.33 -18.30
C TYR A 126 3.68 14.23 -17.33
N GLY A 127 4.32 14.75 -16.29
CA GLY A 127 3.79 15.78 -15.41
C GLY A 127 4.90 16.40 -14.56
N LYS A 128 4.60 17.52 -13.88
CA LYS A 128 5.52 18.10 -12.89
C LYS A 128 4.95 17.92 -11.50
N VAL A 129 5.84 17.61 -10.57
CA VAL A 129 5.57 17.63 -9.15
C VAL A 129 6.18 18.92 -8.61
N VAL A 130 5.39 19.71 -7.89
CA VAL A 130 5.81 21.03 -7.38
C VAL A 130 5.89 20.98 -5.86
N SER A 131 6.92 21.60 -5.29
CA SER A 131 7.04 21.79 -3.85
C SER A 131 5.89 22.63 -3.30
N GLY A 132 5.15 22.08 -2.34
CA GLY A 132 4.08 22.75 -1.59
C GLY A 132 4.42 22.95 -0.13
N GLY A 133 5.70 23.17 0.21
CA GLY A 133 6.21 23.10 1.58
C GLY A 133 6.47 21.65 1.97
N ASN A 134 5.84 21.16 3.05
CA ASN A 134 5.99 19.77 3.51
C ASN A 134 5.09 18.76 2.74
N ALA A 135 4.49 19.17 1.62
CA ALA A 135 3.59 18.33 0.83
C ALA A 135 3.82 18.49 -0.68
N LEU A 136 3.58 17.41 -1.44
CA LEU A 136 3.56 17.49 -2.90
C LEU A 136 2.30 18.20 -3.38
N ARG A 137 2.47 19.09 -4.35
CA ARG A 137 1.37 19.55 -5.21
C ARG A 137 1.61 19.06 -6.62
N PHE A 138 0.55 18.61 -7.25
CA PHE A 138 0.54 18.17 -8.63
C PHE A 138 0.16 19.36 -9.52
N MET A 139 0.70 19.41 -10.75
CA MET A 139 0.27 20.42 -11.73
C MET A 139 -1.24 20.43 -11.94
N ASP A 140 -1.77 21.60 -12.32
CA ASP A 140 -3.16 21.73 -12.76
C ASP A 140 -3.47 20.72 -13.88
N GLY A 141 -4.65 20.10 -13.80
CA GLY A 141 -5.08 19.04 -14.71
C GLY A 141 -4.58 17.63 -14.36
N MET A 142 -3.67 17.46 -13.39
CA MET A 142 -3.23 16.14 -12.94
C MET A 142 -3.98 15.66 -11.70
N ARG A 143 -4.46 14.42 -11.73
CA ARG A 143 -5.13 13.75 -10.61
C ARG A 143 -4.41 12.47 -10.25
N MET A 144 -3.78 12.45 -9.08
CA MET A 144 -3.17 11.25 -8.50
C MET A 144 -3.98 10.75 -7.31
N GLY A 145 -4.11 9.45 -7.19
CA GLY A 145 -4.86 8.83 -6.09
C GLY A 145 -4.85 7.32 -6.17
N VAL A 146 -5.91 6.71 -5.64
CA VAL A 146 -6.08 5.26 -5.59
C VAL A 146 -7.41 4.83 -6.17
N LEU A 147 -7.48 3.57 -6.61
CA LEU A 147 -8.74 2.92 -6.98
C LEU A 147 -9.20 2.02 -5.84
N ILE A 148 -10.39 2.28 -5.32
CA ILE A 148 -10.98 1.49 -4.22
C ILE A 148 -12.08 0.61 -4.78
N PRO A 149 -12.03 -0.72 -4.53
CA PRO A 149 -13.06 -1.63 -5.01
C PRO A 149 -14.39 -1.33 -4.33
N ILE A 150 -15.46 -1.32 -5.13
CA ILE A 150 -16.82 -1.19 -4.63
C ILE A 150 -17.30 -2.57 -4.18
N ASN A 151 -17.98 -2.64 -3.04
CA ASN A 151 -18.48 -3.92 -2.56
C ASN A 151 -19.51 -4.49 -3.55
N PRO A 152 -19.31 -5.71 -4.07
CA PRO A 152 -20.28 -6.36 -4.96
C PRO A 152 -21.68 -6.51 -4.35
N ALA A 153 -21.80 -6.53 -3.02
CA ALA A 153 -23.08 -6.57 -2.31
C ALA A 153 -23.98 -5.37 -2.58
N TYR A 154 -23.45 -4.25 -3.09
CA TYR A 154 -24.26 -3.12 -3.57
C TYR A 154 -24.90 -3.35 -4.94
N GLY A 155 -24.69 -4.52 -5.56
CA GLY A 155 -25.33 -4.90 -6.83
C GLY A 155 -24.60 -4.44 -8.09
N TYR A 156 -23.41 -3.86 -7.96
CA TYR A 156 -22.55 -3.50 -9.07
C TYR A 156 -21.07 -3.70 -8.70
N THR A 157 -20.26 -4.06 -9.70
CA THR A 157 -18.82 -4.20 -9.58
C THR A 157 -18.14 -2.98 -10.17
N GLY A 158 -17.00 -2.59 -9.61
CA GLY A 158 -16.23 -1.49 -10.15
C GLY A 158 -15.27 -0.91 -9.13
N ASN A 159 -14.64 0.17 -9.54
CA ASN A 159 -13.67 0.90 -8.74
C ASN A 159 -14.05 2.37 -8.64
N ARG A 160 -13.85 2.93 -7.46
CA ARG A 160 -13.97 4.37 -7.23
C ARG A 160 -12.57 4.98 -7.20
N PHE A 161 -12.33 5.97 -8.06
CA PHE A 161 -11.16 6.82 -7.93
C PHE A 161 -11.29 7.72 -6.70
N VAL A 162 -10.24 7.77 -5.89
CA VAL A 162 -10.14 8.60 -4.71
C VAL A 162 -8.81 9.36 -4.75
N PRO A 163 -8.83 10.70 -4.90
CA PRO A 163 -7.61 11.48 -5.04
C PRO A 163 -6.84 11.58 -3.70
N PHE A 164 -5.52 11.73 -3.80
CA PHE A 164 -4.73 12.18 -2.66
C PHE A 164 -5.01 13.66 -2.38
N GLU A 165 -5.46 13.96 -1.17
CA GLU A 165 -5.63 15.33 -0.69
C GLU A 165 -4.28 15.94 -0.30
N GLN A 166 -3.42 15.11 0.29
CA GLN A 166 -2.11 15.48 0.83
C GLN A 166 -1.16 14.28 0.76
N SER A 167 0.13 14.55 0.61
CA SER A 167 1.19 13.55 0.66
C SER A 167 2.40 14.11 1.39
N TRP A 168 2.99 13.34 2.29
CA TRP A 168 4.18 13.67 3.08
C TRP A 168 5.27 12.63 2.85
N TYR A 169 6.53 13.06 2.86
CA TYR A 169 7.69 12.21 2.62
C TYR A 169 8.94 12.87 3.24
N TRP A 170 10.04 12.13 3.30
CA TRP A 170 11.35 12.70 3.65
C TRP A 170 12.22 12.85 2.41
N GLY A 171 12.53 14.10 2.07
CA GLY A 171 13.49 14.43 1.03
C GLY A 171 13.54 15.92 0.76
N GLU A 172 14.45 16.32 -0.13
CA GLU A 172 14.76 17.72 -0.39
C GLU A 172 14.79 17.99 -1.90
N TRP A 173 14.16 19.09 -2.29
CA TRP A 173 14.31 19.63 -3.65
C TRP A 173 15.68 20.25 -3.78
N LYS A 174 16.38 19.90 -4.85
CA LYS A 174 17.69 20.43 -5.20
C LYS A 174 17.59 21.14 -6.54
N ASP A 175 17.93 22.42 -6.52
CA ASP A 175 18.13 23.21 -7.72
C ASP A 175 19.21 22.56 -8.58
N SER A 176 18.93 22.38 -9.87
CA SER A 176 20.01 21.99 -10.77
C SER A 176 20.97 23.17 -10.95
N PRO A 177 22.30 22.92 -10.90
CA PRO A 177 23.28 23.94 -11.27
C PRO A 177 23.24 24.31 -12.77
N LEU A 178 22.53 23.54 -13.60
CA LEU A 178 22.41 23.77 -15.03
C LEU A 178 21.04 24.39 -15.36
N LEU A 179 21.06 25.54 -16.04
CA LEU A 179 19.84 26.33 -16.37
C LEU A 179 18.79 25.60 -17.22
N HIS A 180 19.13 24.44 -17.80
CA HIS A 180 18.27 23.66 -18.68
C HIS A 180 17.77 22.37 -18.03
N GLU A 181 18.16 22.09 -16.78
CA GLU A 181 17.72 20.93 -16.03
C GLU A 181 16.66 21.35 -15.01
N ASP A 182 15.62 20.53 -14.88
CA ASP A 182 14.62 20.72 -13.83
C ASP A 182 15.21 20.43 -12.44
N GLU A 183 14.55 20.94 -11.41
CA GLU A 183 14.84 20.60 -10.01
C GLU A 183 14.76 19.08 -9.81
N THR A 184 15.73 18.54 -9.09
CA THR A 184 15.76 17.11 -8.74
C THR A 184 15.31 16.92 -7.31
N PHE A 185 14.69 15.79 -7.02
CA PHE A 185 14.22 15.47 -5.69
C PHE A 185 15.12 14.40 -5.06
N ASP A 186 15.84 14.76 -3.99
CA ASP A 186 16.68 13.83 -3.24
C ASP A 186 15.84 13.11 -2.18
N ILE A 187 15.48 11.86 -2.45
CA ILE A 187 14.71 11.01 -1.55
C ILE A 187 15.61 10.60 -0.38
N LEU A 188 15.24 10.95 0.86
CA LEU A 188 15.94 10.51 2.06
C LEU A 188 15.43 9.14 2.55
N THR A 189 14.15 8.86 2.36
CA THR A 189 13.52 7.57 2.64
C THR A 189 12.49 7.26 1.56
N ASP A 190 12.52 6.07 0.97
CA ASP A 190 11.56 5.72 -0.09
C ASP A 190 10.19 5.28 0.44
N ILE A 191 9.61 6.12 1.30
CA ILE A 191 8.27 5.95 1.88
C ILE A 191 7.58 7.31 1.85
N ALA A 192 6.34 7.31 1.41
CA ALA A 192 5.43 8.44 1.51
C ALA A 192 4.15 8.06 2.25
N ILE A 193 3.59 9.00 2.99
CA ILE A 193 2.30 8.91 3.65
C ILE A 193 1.32 9.77 2.85
N CYS A 194 0.18 9.22 2.45
CA CYS A 194 -0.85 9.93 1.70
C CYS A 194 -2.15 10.01 2.48
N LYS A 195 -2.92 11.07 2.27
CA LYS A 195 -4.27 11.25 2.81
C LYS A 195 -5.28 11.20 1.68
N ILE A 196 -6.33 10.39 1.84
CA ILE A 196 -7.54 10.41 1.01
C ILE A 196 -8.74 10.90 1.83
N PRO A 197 -9.80 11.43 1.20
CA PRO A 197 -11.01 11.87 1.90
C PRO A 197 -11.63 10.75 2.75
N LEU A 198 -12.43 11.10 3.76
CA LEU A 198 -13.24 10.12 4.47
C LEU A 198 -14.26 9.46 3.52
N MET A 199 -14.66 8.22 3.81
CA MET A 199 -15.78 7.62 3.11
C MET A 199 -17.05 8.45 3.35
N SER A 200 -17.83 8.65 2.29
CA SER A 200 -19.03 9.51 2.30
C SER A 200 -20.16 8.97 3.17
N ASP A 201 -20.17 7.67 3.40
CA ASP A 201 -21.12 6.96 4.28
C ASP A 201 -20.66 6.93 5.75
N GLY A 202 -19.51 7.54 6.06
CA GLY A 202 -18.92 7.56 7.40
C GLY A 202 -18.25 6.26 7.84
N THR A 203 -18.19 5.25 6.95
CA THR A 203 -17.48 4.00 7.22
C THR A 203 -15.97 4.22 7.30
N GLY A 204 -15.30 3.32 8.01
CA GLY A 204 -13.85 3.33 8.14
C GLY A 204 -13.22 2.57 6.98
N TYR A 205 -12.11 3.09 6.47
CA TYR A 205 -11.22 2.25 5.67
C TYR A 205 -10.69 1.07 6.50
N GLN A 206 -10.29 -0.01 5.85
CA GLN A 206 -9.79 -1.20 6.53
C GLN A 206 -8.25 -1.20 6.52
N PRO A 207 -7.58 -0.75 7.59
CA PRO A 207 -6.12 -0.66 7.62
C PRO A 207 -5.44 -2.02 7.77
N LEU A 208 -4.19 -2.12 7.31
CA LEU A 208 -3.29 -3.20 7.70
C LEU A 208 -2.63 -2.90 9.03
N ASN A 209 -2.21 -3.95 9.73
CA ASN A 209 -1.55 -3.81 11.02
C ASN A 209 -0.10 -3.39 10.85
N LEU A 210 0.35 -2.35 11.56
CA LEU A 210 1.74 -1.91 11.49
C LEU A 210 2.55 -2.44 12.67
N SER A 211 3.81 -2.78 12.41
CA SER A 211 4.82 -3.01 13.43
C SER A 211 6.06 -2.15 13.18
N LEU A 212 6.67 -1.70 14.28
CA LEU A 212 7.95 -0.98 14.26
C LEU A 212 9.14 -1.91 14.46
N ASN A 213 8.88 -3.19 14.70
CA ASN A 213 9.93 -4.19 14.74
C ASN A 213 10.46 -4.37 13.32
N ARG A 214 11.78 -4.19 13.19
CA ARG A 214 12.48 -4.49 11.94
C ARG A 214 12.42 -5.99 11.67
N PHE A 215 12.52 -6.35 10.39
CA PHE A 215 12.83 -7.71 10.00
C PHE A 215 14.16 -8.17 10.60
N VAL A 216 14.29 -9.48 10.79
CA VAL A 216 15.56 -10.15 11.07
C VAL A 216 16.02 -10.95 9.86
N LYS A 217 17.33 -11.10 9.69
CA LYS A 217 17.91 -11.96 8.66
C LYS A 217 17.39 -13.39 8.79
N GLY A 218 16.98 -13.98 7.68
CA GLY A 218 16.36 -15.30 7.60
C GLY A 218 14.86 -15.33 7.88
N GLU A 219 14.24 -14.20 8.23
CA GLU A 219 12.78 -14.11 8.41
C GLU A 219 12.08 -14.21 7.05
N GLU A 220 10.95 -14.91 7.00
CA GLU A 220 10.08 -14.92 5.83
C GLU A 220 9.30 -13.60 5.74
N ALA A 221 9.24 -13.04 4.53
CA ALA A 221 8.55 -11.80 4.22
C ALA A 221 7.54 -12.02 3.09
N PHE A 222 6.36 -11.44 3.25
CA PHE A 222 5.25 -11.51 2.30
C PHE A 222 5.00 -10.12 1.71
N ALA A 223 5.35 -9.94 0.45
CA ALA A 223 5.19 -8.69 -0.27
C ALA A 223 3.94 -8.73 -1.16
N PHE A 224 3.12 -7.68 -1.10
CA PHE A 224 1.88 -7.59 -1.87
C PHE A 224 1.91 -6.40 -2.83
N GLY A 225 1.36 -6.57 -4.03
CA GLY A 225 1.26 -5.46 -4.97
C GLY A 225 0.63 -5.81 -6.31
N TYR A 226 0.31 -4.75 -7.07
CA TYR A 226 -0.28 -4.86 -8.40
C TYR A 226 0.81 -5.00 -9.46
N ALA A 227 1.29 -6.23 -9.66
CA ALA A 227 2.38 -6.50 -10.59
C ALA A 227 1.95 -6.28 -12.05
N GLU A 228 2.70 -5.44 -12.78
CA GLU A 228 2.54 -5.18 -14.21
C GLU A 228 1.10 -4.81 -14.63
N MET A 229 0.32 -4.19 -13.73
CA MET A 229 -1.06 -3.79 -14.01
C MET A 229 -1.11 -2.81 -15.18
N ASN A 230 -1.85 -3.12 -16.25
CA ASN A 230 -1.94 -2.27 -17.44
C ASN A 230 -2.54 -0.89 -17.13
N ASP A 231 -2.22 0.09 -17.97
CA ASP A 231 -2.90 1.38 -17.95
C ASP A 231 -4.36 1.19 -18.38
N ILE A 232 -5.27 1.95 -17.78
CA ILE A 232 -6.71 1.76 -17.92
C ILE A 232 -7.22 2.73 -18.98
N CYS A 233 -7.74 2.22 -20.09
CA CYS A 233 -8.34 3.07 -21.12
C CYS A 233 -9.56 3.82 -20.58
N ILE A 234 -9.72 5.07 -20.99
CA ILE A 234 -10.89 5.89 -20.70
C ILE A 234 -11.63 6.14 -22.01
N GLU A 235 -12.92 5.85 -22.00
CA GLU A 235 -13.84 6.12 -23.09
C GLU A 235 -14.76 7.28 -22.68
N SER A 236 -15.08 8.14 -23.65
CA SER A 236 -16.09 9.19 -23.44
C SER A 236 -17.39 8.71 -24.05
N GLU A 237 -18.38 8.42 -23.20
CA GLU A 237 -19.73 8.08 -23.64
C GLU A 237 -20.71 9.12 -23.10
N ALA A 238 -21.42 9.81 -24.00
CA ALA A 238 -22.39 10.86 -23.67
C ALA A 238 -21.85 11.96 -22.72
N GLY A 239 -20.56 12.31 -22.85
CA GLY A 239 -19.91 13.33 -22.02
C GLY A 239 -19.50 12.85 -20.62
N ARG A 240 -19.63 11.55 -20.33
CA ARG A 240 -19.09 10.91 -19.13
C ARG A 240 -17.83 10.13 -19.48
N LEU A 241 -16.81 10.28 -18.65
CA LEU A 241 -15.61 9.44 -18.73
C LEU A 241 -15.91 8.12 -18.04
N MET A 242 -15.79 7.02 -18.77
CA MET A 242 -15.94 5.66 -18.25
C MET A 242 -14.67 4.87 -18.54
N ALA A 243 -14.30 3.97 -17.65
CA ALA A 243 -13.30 2.96 -17.93
C ALA A 243 -14.03 1.63 -18.16
N PRO A 244 -13.72 0.87 -19.23
CA PRO A 244 -14.22 -0.49 -19.38
C PRO A 244 -13.65 -1.38 -18.25
N ASP A 245 -14.18 -2.59 -18.13
CA ASP A 245 -13.64 -3.56 -17.19
C ASP A 245 -12.14 -3.80 -17.45
N PHE A 246 -11.35 -3.75 -16.39
CA PHE A 246 -9.91 -3.97 -16.44
C PHE A 246 -9.47 -4.95 -15.35
N GLU A 247 -8.36 -5.64 -15.62
CA GLU A 247 -7.79 -6.55 -14.64
C GLU A 247 -7.04 -5.80 -13.53
N GLN A 248 -7.37 -6.12 -12.30
CA GLN A 248 -6.74 -5.56 -11.11
C GLN A 248 -6.20 -6.71 -10.25
N ASN A 249 -5.20 -7.41 -10.75
CA ASN A 249 -4.67 -8.61 -10.10
C ASN A 249 -3.70 -8.24 -8.96
N LEU A 250 -4.01 -8.64 -7.73
CA LEU A 250 -3.14 -8.44 -6.57
C LEU A 250 -2.27 -9.69 -6.36
N TYR A 251 -0.96 -9.52 -6.47
CA TYR A 251 0.02 -10.60 -6.35
C TYR A 251 0.60 -10.68 -4.95
N VAL A 252 1.00 -11.89 -4.57
CA VAL A 252 1.80 -12.20 -3.38
C VAL A 252 3.17 -12.65 -3.83
N SER A 253 4.21 -12.11 -3.21
CA SER A 253 5.59 -12.55 -3.38
C SER A 253 6.15 -12.96 -2.02
N VAL A 254 6.70 -14.16 -1.93
CA VAL A 254 7.23 -14.74 -0.70
C VAL A 254 8.73 -14.83 -0.81
N GLY A 255 9.45 -14.39 0.21
CA GLY A 255 10.91 -14.40 0.18
C GLY A 255 11.54 -14.33 1.56
N GLU A 256 12.80 -14.72 1.63
CA GLU A 256 13.60 -14.66 2.86
C GLU A 256 14.33 -13.32 2.92
N VAL A 257 14.30 -12.66 4.08
CA VAL A 257 15.11 -11.46 4.36
C VAL A 257 16.58 -11.84 4.40
N MET A 258 17.37 -11.23 3.52
CA MET A 258 18.77 -11.58 3.33
C MET A 258 19.67 -10.78 4.27
N ASP A 259 19.50 -9.47 4.34
CA ASP A 259 20.23 -8.55 5.21
C ASP A 259 19.39 -7.31 5.55
N VAL A 260 19.85 -6.57 6.55
CA VAL A 260 19.13 -5.43 7.14
C VAL A 260 20.10 -4.27 7.32
N PHE A 261 19.76 -3.11 6.77
CA PHE A 261 20.62 -1.92 6.67
C PHE A 261 19.98 -0.73 7.41
N PRO A 262 19.97 -0.72 8.76
CA PRO A 262 19.28 0.30 9.55
C PRO A 262 19.91 1.70 9.46
N ASN A 263 21.20 1.78 9.06
CA ASN A 263 21.94 3.03 8.96
C ASN A 263 22.27 3.41 7.51
N ASN A 264 21.53 2.87 6.53
CA ASN A 264 21.86 3.08 5.12
C ASN A 264 21.78 4.55 4.67
N HIS A 265 21.03 5.40 5.39
CA HIS A 265 21.03 6.86 5.16
C HIS A 265 22.40 7.51 5.40
N GLN A 266 23.25 6.91 6.23
CA GLN A 266 24.61 7.35 6.51
C GLN A 266 25.64 6.57 5.70
N GLN A 267 25.51 5.24 5.70
CA GLN A 267 26.54 4.33 5.18
C GLN A 267 26.44 4.14 3.65
N LYS A 268 25.23 4.25 3.09
CA LYS A 268 24.96 4.03 1.66
C LYS A 268 25.51 2.68 1.15
N ASP A 269 25.40 1.63 1.98
CA ASP A 269 25.81 0.27 1.66
C ASP A 269 25.03 -0.30 0.47
N VAL A 270 23.78 0.15 0.29
CA VAL A 270 22.88 -0.28 -0.78
C VAL A 270 22.17 0.93 -1.43
N PRO A 271 21.71 0.82 -2.69
CA PRO A 271 21.18 1.97 -3.44
C PRO A 271 19.80 2.44 -2.99
N THR A 272 19.12 1.72 -2.10
CA THR A 272 17.78 2.08 -1.61
C THR A 272 17.84 3.22 -0.59
N PRO A 273 17.10 4.33 -0.78
CA PRO A 273 17.14 5.46 0.15
C PRO A 273 16.68 5.13 1.57
N GLY A 274 17.46 5.56 2.56
CA GLY A 274 17.12 5.46 3.97
C GLY A 274 17.26 4.03 4.55
N PRO A 275 16.89 3.84 5.84
CA PRO A 275 16.90 2.52 6.47
C PRO A 275 16.07 1.50 5.69
N CYS A 276 16.70 0.40 5.28
CA CYS A 276 16.10 -0.59 4.38
C CYS A 276 16.60 -2.02 4.67
N PHE A 277 16.00 -3.01 4.04
CA PHE A 277 16.42 -4.40 4.05
C PHE A 277 16.29 -4.97 2.65
N ASP A 278 17.01 -6.06 2.37
CA ASP A 278 16.85 -6.81 1.13
C ASP A 278 16.28 -8.20 1.41
N PHE A 279 15.61 -8.75 0.40
CA PHE A 279 14.94 -10.04 0.53
C PHE A 279 14.86 -10.74 -0.82
N ARG A 280 14.89 -12.08 -0.78
CA ARG A 280 14.89 -12.94 -1.96
C ARG A 280 13.46 -13.14 -2.47
N ALA A 281 12.94 -12.17 -3.20
CA ALA A 281 11.57 -12.19 -3.73
C ALA A 281 11.51 -11.65 -5.15
N LYS A 282 10.54 -12.13 -5.93
CA LYS A 282 10.23 -11.60 -7.26
C LYS A 282 9.27 -10.42 -7.12
N ILE A 283 9.72 -9.23 -7.50
CA ILE A 283 8.92 -8.00 -7.41
C ILE A 283 8.92 -7.34 -8.79
N PRO A 284 7.93 -7.59 -9.65
CA PRO A 284 7.80 -6.89 -10.93
C PRO A 284 7.43 -5.42 -10.76
N GLY A 285 7.37 -4.70 -11.87
CA GLY A 285 6.94 -3.30 -11.91
C GLY A 285 5.55 -3.10 -11.31
N LYS A 286 5.28 -1.87 -10.87
CA LYS A 286 3.99 -1.43 -10.28
C LYS A 286 3.64 -2.03 -8.90
N MET A 287 4.45 -2.95 -8.36
CA MET A 287 4.36 -3.39 -6.96
C MET A 287 4.97 -2.40 -5.95
N SER A 288 5.83 -1.47 -6.39
CA SER A 288 6.43 -0.45 -5.51
C SER A 288 5.37 0.30 -4.70
N GLY A 289 5.65 0.54 -3.43
CA GLY A 289 4.74 1.10 -2.44
C GLY A 289 3.81 0.09 -1.78
N GLY A 290 3.79 -1.16 -2.24
CA GLY A 290 3.04 -2.23 -1.59
C GLY A 290 3.61 -2.61 -0.23
N PRO A 291 2.80 -3.23 0.66
CA PRO A 291 3.23 -3.60 1.99
C PRO A 291 4.09 -4.87 1.95
N ILE A 292 5.08 -4.92 2.86
CA ILE A 292 5.87 -6.12 3.16
C ILE A 292 5.55 -6.55 4.59
N LEU A 293 4.92 -7.72 4.72
CA LEU A 293 4.45 -8.27 5.98
C LEU A 293 5.49 -9.26 6.53
N GLY A 294 5.68 -9.21 7.84
CA GLY A 294 6.45 -10.17 8.63
C GLY A 294 5.61 -10.68 9.81
N GLY A 295 6.27 -11.38 10.74
CA GLY A 295 5.55 -12.03 11.85
C GLY A 295 4.44 -12.95 11.36
N ASP A 296 4.77 -13.83 10.41
CA ASP A 296 3.86 -14.78 9.78
C ASP A 296 2.61 -14.13 9.16
N GLY A 297 2.80 -12.98 8.50
CA GLY A 297 1.74 -12.23 7.84
C GLY A 297 0.85 -11.42 8.79
N ALA A 298 1.24 -11.25 10.05
CA ALA A 298 0.44 -10.53 11.03
C ALA A 298 0.55 -9.01 10.90
N VAL A 299 1.72 -8.50 10.49
CA VAL A 299 2.07 -7.07 10.57
C VAL A 299 2.92 -6.62 9.38
N VAL A 300 2.66 -5.42 8.88
CA VAL A 300 3.51 -4.72 7.93
C VAL A 300 4.73 -4.17 8.67
N ARG A 301 5.92 -4.46 8.16
CA ARG A 301 7.23 -4.00 8.70
C ARG A 301 8.01 -3.15 7.70
N GLY A 302 7.63 -3.20 6.43
CA GLY A 302 8.27 -2.43 5.37
C GLY A 302 7.36 -2.13 4.18
N VAL A 303 7.91 -1.37 3.25
CA VAL A 303 7.27 -0.95 2.01
C VAL A 303 8.16 -1.39 0.86
N ILE A 304 7.58 -1.97 -0.19
CA ILE A 304 8.32 -2.33 -1.40
C ILE A 304 8.89 -1.05 -2.01
N SER A 305 10.22 -0.95 -2.06
CA SER A 305 10.89 0.17 -2.70
C SER A 305 11.18 -0.19 -4.15
N ARG A 306 12.19 -1.05 -4.38
CA ARG A 306 12.70 -1.36 -5.70
C ARG A 306 13.11 -2.82 -5.85
N SER A 307 13.26 -3.23 -7.09
CA SER A 307 13.72 -4.55 -7.49
C SER A 307 14.59 -4.46 -8.74
N PHE A 308 15.38 -5.49 -8.98
CA PHE A 308 16.14 -5.63 -10.22
C PHE A 308 15.38 -6.53 -11.19
N SER A 309 15.16 -6.02 -12.41
CA SER A 309 14.39 -6.74 -13.42
C SER A 309 15.02 -8.11 -13.71
N GLY A 310 14.20 -9.16 -13.64
CA GLY A 310 14.62 -10.53 -13.90
C GLY A 310 15.27 -11.27 -12.73
N GLU A 311 15.46 -10.61 -11.58
CA GLU A 311 16.10 -11.22 -10.41
C GLU A 311 15.11 -11.46 -9.25
N LYS A 312 15.36 -12.51 -8.46
CA LYS A 312 14.67 -12.74 -7.18
C LYS A 312 15.38 -11.96 -6.06
N HIS A 313 15.52 -10.65 -6.23
CA HIS A 313 16.16 -9.76 -5.27
C HIS A 313 15.49 -8.40 -5.28
N ALA A 314 15.00 -7.99 -4.12
CA ALA A 314 14.30 -6.73 -3.94
C ALA A 314 14.66 -6.07 -2.61
N TYR A 315 14.36 -4.78 -2.51
CA TYR A 315 14.56 -3.98 -1.32
C TYR A 315 13.24 -3.48 -0.76
N GLY A 316 13.13 -3.52 0.57
CA GLY A 316 12.07 -2.91 1.34
C GLY A 316 12.59 -1.73 2.14
N ALA A 317 11.86 -0.61 2.11
CA ALA A 317 12.11 0.51 3.03
C ALA A 317 11.47 0.23 4.40
N MET A 318 12.16 0.55 5.50
CA MET A 318 11.66 0.28 6.85
C MET A 318 10.69 1.36 7.34
N LEU A 319 9.57 0.94 7.93
CA LEU A 319 8.55 1.87 8.46
C LEU A 319 9.06 2.81 9.56
N GLY A 320 10.06 2.39 10.32
CA GLY A 320 10.59 3.17 11.45
C GLY A 320 11.02 4.59 11.07
N SER A 321 11.45 4.79 9.83
CA SER A 321 11.95 6.07 9.31
C SER A 321 10.87 7.15 9.15
N VAL A 322 9.62 6.77 8.86
CA VAL A 322 8.50 7.71 8.67
C VAL A 322 7.67 7.96 9.92
N MET A 323 7.97 7.27 11.03
CA MET A 323 7.21 7.41 12.28
C MET A 323 7.25 8.81 12.90
N GLN A 324 8.29 9.58 12.60
CA GLN A 324 8.46 10.95 13.09
C GLN A 324 8.13 12.00 12.04
N LEU A 325 7.65 11.59 10.87
CA LEU A 325 7.21 12.52 9.84
C LEU A 325 6.02 13.31 10.37
N SER A 326 6.12 14.64 10.34
CA SER A 326 5.02 15.52 10.74
C SER A 326 3.96 15.50 9.65
N LEU A 327 2.74 15.13 10.02
CA LEU A 327 1.59 15.04 9.12
C LEU A 327 0.65 16.23 9.37
N ALA A 328 -0.64 16.07 9.05
CA ALA A 328 -1.64 17.08 9.34
C ALA A 328 -1.71 17.42 10.85
N GLN A 329 -1.96 18.70 11.16
CA GLN A 329 -2.05 19.23 12.52
C GLN A 329 -0.77 19.06 13.36
N ASP A 330 0.39 18.99 12.69
CA ASP A 330 1.71 18.81 13.30
C ASP A 330 1.83 17.56 14.18
N LYS A 331 0.98 16.56 13.94
CA LYS A 331 1.06 15.25 14.58
C LYS A 331 1.94 14.32 13.76
N THR A 332 2.83 13.60 14.42
CA THR A 332 3.57 12.51 13.77
C THR A 332 2.71 11.26 13.65
N LEU A 333 3.06 10.38 12.70
CA LEU A 333 2.42 9.06 12.59
C LEU A 333 2.48 8.29 13.93
N ARG A 334 3.60 8.38 14.65
CA ARG A 334 3.75 7.79 15.99
C ARG A 334 2.76 8.37 16.99
N GLN A 335 2.55 9.69 16.99
CA GLN A 335 1.59 10.33 17.90
C GLN A 335 0.17 9.86 17.57
N MET A 336 -0.21 9.81 16.28
CA MET A 336 -1.53 9.32 15.84
C MET A 336 -1.75 7.84 16.20
N MET A 337 -0.72 7.00 16.03
CA MET A 337 -0.77 5.60 16.47
C MET A 337 -0.98 5.47 17.98
N ASN A 338 -0.35 6.34 18.77
CA ASN A 338 -0.45 6.30 20.23
C ASN A 338 -1.78 6.90 20.75
N SER A 339 -2.39 7.86 20.04
CA SER A 339 -3.72 8.36 20.40
C SER A 339 -4.82 7.34 20.13
N GLY A 340 -4.67 6.52 19.10
CA GLY A 340 -5.65 5.48 18.72
C GLY A 340 -6.97 6.03 18.16
N ASN A 341 -7.10 7.35 18.02
CA ASN A 341 -8.35 7.99 17.57
C ASN A 341 -8.55 7.88 16.06
N GLU A 342 -7.49 7.66 15.32
CA GLU A 342 -7.45 7.64 13.86
C GLU A 342 -7.67 6.23 13.29
N GLY A 343 -7.79 5.22 14.17
CA GLY A 343 -7.95 3.84 13.79
C GLY A 343 -6.73 3.27 13.08
N ILE A 344 -5.53 3.53 13.64
CA ILE A 344 -4.26 2.97 13.18
C ILE A 344 -3.89 1.83 14.11
N THR A 345 -3.74 0.60 13.58
CA THR A 345 -3.39 -0.54 14.42
C THR A 345 -1.95 -0.46 14.89
N LYS A 346 -1.76 -0.69 16.19
CA LYS A 346 -0.46 -0.97 16.80
C LYS A 346 -0.50 -2.38 17.36
N ILE A 347 0.11 -3.34 16.66
CA ILE A 347 0.32 -4.69 17.17
C ILE A 347 1.75 -4.78 17.67
N GLN A 348 1.94 -5.23 18.91
CA GLN A 348 3.26 -5.38 19.53
C GLN A 348 3.29 -6.68 20.33
N GLY A 349 4.39 -7.42 20.24
CA GLY A 349 4.63 -8.63 21.02
C GLY A 349 6.02 -9.20 20.75
N ALA A 350 6.44 -10.20 21.52
CA ALA A 350 7.66 -10.93 21.19
C ALA A 350 7.48 -11.59 19.81
N GLY A 351 8.29 -11.17 18.83
CA GLY A 351 8.15 -11.64 17.44
C GLY A 351 7.15 -10.87 16.56
N LEU A 352 6.42 -9.87 17.10
CA LEU A 352 5.43 -9.05 16.38
C LEU A 352 5.82 -7.58 16.31
#